data_AF-A0A1A5YRF4-F1
#
_entry.id   AF-A0A1A5YRF4-F1
#
_cell.length_a   1.000
_cell.length_b   1.000
_cell.length_c   1.000
_cell.angle_alpha   90.00
_cell.angle_beta   90.00
_cell.angle_gamma   90.00
#
_symmetry.space_group_name_H-M   'P 1'
#
loop_
_entity.id
_entity.type
_entity.pdbx_description
1 polymer ?
#
loop_
_entity_poly.entity_id
_entity_poly.type
_entity_poly.pdbx_seq_one_letter_code
_entity_poly.pdbx_strand_id
1 'polypeptide(L)'
;MNMNENYFQNEIASHLGKMLRDAFGKGPQSIYVSVERPVIVVYLRNFLTPTEKILLNQGQTRTIEQTRDMVMSSLIPEIKAYLHPLTGMNDLEFYYDWELHNHSGILVGRQLEESAALEQWQDRFEGKEGLEREILRMSQRIQKKPEHIYSRIINKRTLVVVRSGGMIDLSKELIRLGDEDQLRQAVNHLEKMHLRDNRAIEQALDTKIMDVFVDWNMERDKSVIVFILNPK
;
A
#
# COMPACT_ATOMS: atom_id res chain seq x y z
N MET A 1 -5.25 -25.09 2.77
CA MET A 1 -5.66 -24.21 1.65
C MET A 1 -7.15 -24.42 1.46
N ASN A 2 -7.97 -23.63 2.16
CA ASN A 2 -9.42 -23.84 2.23
C ASN A 2 -10.06 -23.34 0.93
N MET A 3 -10.88 -24.16 0.26
CA MET A 3 -11.56 -23.79 -1.01
C MET A 3 -12.31 -22.45 -0.94
N ASN A 4 -12.77 -22.04 0.24
CA ASN A 4 -13.49 -20.77 0.45
C ASN A 4 -12.58 -19.53 0.30
N GLU A 5 -11.31 -19.57 0.69
CA GLU A 5 -10.42 -18.40 0.59
C GLU A 5 -10.15 -18.04 -0.87
N ASN A 6 -9.86 -19.03 -1.71
CA ASN A 6 -9.62 -18.81 -3.14
C ASN A 6 -10.90 -18.30 -3.84
N TYR A 7 -12.08 -18.74 -3.42
CA TYR A 7 -13.34 -18.26 -3.97
C TYR A 7 -13.54 -16.76 -3.69
N PHE A 8 -13.42 -16.34 -2.42
CA PHE A 8 -13.58 -14.92 -2.06
C PHE A 8 -12.53 -14.02 -2.71
N GLN A 9 -11.27 -14.46 -2.78
CA GLN A 9 -10.21 -13.70 -3.46
C GLN A 9 -10.53 -13.49 -4.95
N ASN A 10 -11.05 -14.50 -5.64
CA ASN A 10 -11.45 -14.39 -7.04
C ASN A 10 -12.69 -13.48 -7.22
N GLU A 11 -13.65 -13.55 -6.32
CA GLU A 11 -14.84 -12.70 -6.35
C GLU A 11 -14.46 -11.22 -6.17
N ILE A 12 -13.60 -10.93 -5.19
CA ILE A 12 -13.04 -9.59 -4.95
C ILE A 12 -12.26 -9.10 -6.16
N ALA A 13 -11.38 -9.93 -6.73
CA ALA A 13 -10.61 -9.57 -7.92
C ALA A 13 -11.52 -9.21 -9.10
N SER A 14 -12.57 -9.99 -9.35
CA SER A 14 -13.53 -9.77 -10.43
C SER A 14 -14.29 -8.45 -10.25
N HIS A 15 -14.85 -8.23 -9.05
CA HIS A 15 -15.63 -7.03 -8.76
C HIS A 15 -14.79 -5.75 -8.82
N LEU A 16 -13.62 -5.74 -8.17
CA LEU A 16 -12.69 -4.61 -8.24
C LEU A 16 -12.20 -4.37 -9.67
N GLY A 17 -11.93 -5.43 -10.43
CA GLY A 17 -11.55 -5.32 -11.84
C GLY A 17 -12.64 -4.67 -12.71
N LYS A 18 -13.91 -4.94 -12.42
CA LYS A 18 -15.05 -4.27 -13.07
C LYS A 18 -15.14 -2.81 -12.64
N MET A 19 -15.15 -2.53 -11.34
CA MET A 19 -15.26 -1.18 -10.79
C MET A 19 -14.15 -0.24 -11.31
N LEU A 20 -12.89 -0.71 -11.29
CA LEU A 20 -11.76 0.05 -11.85
C LEU A 20 -11.90 0.24 -13.36
N ARG A 21 -12.40 -0.74 -14.10
CA ARG A 21 -12.63 -0.61 -15.55
C ARG A 21 -13.71 0.41 -15.87
N ASP A 22 -14.80 0.40 -15.12
CA ASP A 22 -15.93 1.31 -15.30
C ASP A 22 -15.51 2.75 -14.99
N ALA A 23 -14.69 2.94 -13.94
CA ALA A 23 -14.21 4.26 -13.53
C ALA A 23 -13.09 4.83 -14.42
N PHE A 24 -12.10 4.00 -14.80
CA PHE A 24 -10.92 4.44 -15.55
C PHE A 24 -11.03 4.20 -17.08
N GLY A 25 -12.08 3.55 -17.55
CA GLY A 25 -12.25 3.12 -18.95
C GLY A 25 -11.37 1.93 -19.37
N LYS A 26 -10.45 1.49 -18.51
CA LYS A 26 -9.63 0.29 -18.67
C LYS A 26 -9.37 -0.32 -17.29
N GLY A 27 -9.52 -1.63 -17.15
CA GLY A 27 -9.16 -2.34 -15.92
C GLY A 27 -7.71 -2.85 -15.93
N PRO A 28 -7.18 -3.24 -14.76
CA PRO A 28 -5.93 -3.99 -14.66
C PRO A 28 -5.98 -5.28 -15.50
N GLN A 29 -4.82 -5.74 -15.99
CA GLN A 29 -4.73 -7.02 -16.69
C GLN A 29 -4.81 -8.19 -15.72
N SER A 30 -4.24 -8.03 -14.53
CA SER A 30 -4.26 -9.05 -13.48
C SER A 30 -4.43 -8.38 -12.13
N ILE A 31 -5.17 -9.05 -11.25
CA ILE A 31 -5.47 -8.61 -9.90
C ILE A 31 -5.20 -9.79 -8.98
N TYR A 32 -4.36 -9.60 -7.98
CA TYR A 32 -4.03 -10.60 -6.97
C TYR A 32 -4.52 -10.10 -5.62
N VAL A 33 -5.45 -10.85 -5.01
CA VAL A 33 -6.02 -10.51 -3.71
C VAL A 33 -5.42 -11.42 -2.66
N SER A 34 -4.95 -10.84 -1.56
CA SER A 34 -4.43 -11.55 -0.40
C SER A 34 -5.18 -11.07 0.83
N VAL A 35 -5.79 -12.00 1.57
CA VAL A 35 -6.55 -11.70 2.78
C VAL A 35 -5.86 -12.41 3.93
N GLU A 36 -5.31 -11.64 4.87
CA GLU A 36 -4.67 -12.14 6.09
C GLU A 36 -5.00 -11.13 7.19
N ARG A 37 -5.98 -11.44 8.04
CA ARG A 37 -6.52 -10.45 9.01
C ARG A 37 -5.42 -9.85 9.90
N PRO A 38 -5.45 -8.52 10.15
CA PRO A 38 -6.49 -7.56 9.78
C PRO A 38 -6.28 -6.86 8.44
N VAL A 39 -5.48 -7.39 7.51
CA VAL A 39 -5.23 -6.75 6.21
C VAL A 39 -5.82 -7.53 5.03
N ILE A 40 -6.28 -6.77 4.06
CA ILE A 40 -6.50 -7.21 2.69
C ILE A 40 -5.61 -6.39 1.77
N VAL A 41 -4.83 -7.07 0.92
CA VAL A 41 -3.95 -6.47 -0.06
C VAL A 41 -4.38 -6.88 -1.45
N VAL A 42 -4.58 -5.90 -2.32
CA VAL A 42 -4.96 -6.09 -3.72
C VAL A 42 -3.86 -5.53 -4.60
N TYR A 43 -3.12 -6.41 -5.26
CA TYR A 43 -2.03 -6.04 -6.16
C TYR A 43 -2.49 -6.06 -7.62
N LEU A 44 -2.30 -4.95 -8.30
CA LEU A 44 -2.77 -4.68 -9.67
C LEU A 44 -1.58 -4.71 -10.62
N ARG A 45 -1.71 -5.39 -11.77
CA ARG A 45 -0.68 -5.46 -12.83
C ARG A 45 -1.18 -4.91 -14.15
N ASN A 46 -0.28 -4.27 -14.88
CA ASN A 46 -0.47 -3.70 -16.21
C ASN A 46 -1.69 -2.76 -16.29
N PHE A 47 -1.80 -1.89 -15.29
CA PHE A 47 -2.87 -0.93 -15.13
C PHE A 47 -2.38 0.49 -15.45
N LEU A 48 -2.48 0.83 -16.74
CA LEU A 48 -2.25 2.17 -17.28
C LEU A 48 -3.16 2.37 -18.50
N THR A 49 -3.94 3.46 -18.52
CA THR A 49 -4.82 3.79 -19.64
C THR A 49 -4.01 4.33 -20.84
N PRO A 50 -4.57 4.30 -22.07
CA PRO A 50 -3.90 4.91 -23.23
C PRO A 50 -3.59 6.40 -23.02
N THR A 51 -4.51 7.15 -22.41
CA THR A 51 -4.32 8.58 -22.10
C THR A 51 -3.23 8.78 -21.06
N GLU A 52 -3.23 7.99 -19.97
CA GLU A 52 -2.17 8.04 -18.96
C GLU A 52 -0.80 7.71 -19.55
N LYS A 53 -0.72 6.81 -20.54
CA LYS A 53 0.54 6.51 -21.23
C LYS A 53 1.10 7.72 -21.98
N ILE A 54 0.25 8.50 -22.63
CA ILE A 54 0.69 9.74 -23.32
C ILE A 54 1.18 10.76 -22.28
N LEU A 55 0.42 10.95 -21.20
CA LEU A 55 0.79 11.87 -20.11
C LEU A 55 2.11 11.47 -19.45
N LEU A 56 2.31 10.17 -19.17
CA LEU A 56 3.53 9.65 -18.55
C LEU A 56 4.75 9.91 -19.43
N ASN A 57 4.62 9.70 -20.75
CA ASN A 57 5.68 10.00 -21.72
C ASN A 57 6.01 11.50 -21.82
N GLN A 58 5.08 12.37 -21.43
CA GLN A 58 5.26 13.83 -21.37
C GLN A 58 5.74 14.30 -19.99
N GLY A 59 6.06 13.39 -19.06
CA GLY A 59 6.47 13.73 -17.69
C GLY A 59 5.32 14.25 -16.82
N GLN A 60 4.06 14.05 -17.22
CA GLN A 60 2.87 14.53 -16.51
C GLN A 60 2.43 13.57 -15.39
N THR A 61 3.39 13.01 -14.65
CA THR A 61 3.14 12.05 -13.55
C THR A 61 2.18 12.61 -12.51
N ARG A 62 2.38 13.85 -12.08
CA ARG A 62 1.53 14.52 -11.08
C ARG A 62 0.06 14.59 -11.52
N THR A 63 -0.19 14.87 -12.80
CA THR A 63 -1.55 14.94 -13.36
C THR A 63 -2.23 13.58 -13.31
N ILE A 64 -1.49 12.49 -13.58
CA ILE A 64 -1.99 11.12 -13.49
C ILE A 64 -2.35 10.78 -12.04
N GLU A 65 -1.44 11.04 -11.10
CA GLU A 65 -1.63 10.77 -9.67
C GLU A 65 -2.84 11.54 -9.13
N GLN A 66 -2.95 12.84 -9.41
CA GLN A 66 -4.10 13.66 -9.00
C GLN A 66 -5.43 13.12 -9.55
N THR A 67 -5.44 12.70 -10.82
CA THR A 67 -6.64 12.11 -11.42
C THR A 67 -7.02 10.80 -10.76
N ARG A 68 -6.02 9.94 -10.46
CA ARG A 68 -6.25 8.69 -9.74
C ARG A 68 -6.76 8.93 -8.32
N ASP A 69 -6.21 9.90 -7.61
CA ASP A 69 -6.65 10.26 -6.25
C ASP A 69 -8.13 10.67 -6.24
N MET A 70 -8.57 11.52 -7.19
CA MET A 70 -9.98 11.92 -7.33
C MET A 70 -10.92 10.76 -7.67
N VAL A 71 -10.47 9.83 -8.52
CA VAL A 71 -11.28 8.63 -8.83
C VAL A 71 -11.35 7.72 -7.60
N MET A 72 -10.22 7.47 -6.94
CA MET A 72 -10.15 6.60 -5.76
C MET A 72 -10.96 7.14 -4.59
N SER A 73 -10.98 8.46 -4.34
CA SER A 73 -11.81 9.03 -3.27
C SER A 73 -13.30 8.70 -3.45
N SER A 74 -13.75 8.56 -4.69
CA SER A 74 -15.13 8.15 -5.03
C SER A 74 -15.34 6.64 -4.92
N LEU A 75 -14.35 5.83 -5.28
CA LEU A 75 -14.45 4.36 -5.25
C LEU A 75 -14.28 3.76 -3.86
N ILE A 76 -13.47 4.37 -2.98
CA ILE A 76 -13.13 3.81 -1.67
C ILE A 76 -14.38 3.46 -0.82
N PRO A 77 -15.41 4.33 -0.70
CA PRO A 77 -16.63 3.97 0.03
C PRO A 77 -17.31 2.71 -0.52
N GLU A 78 -17.41 2.58 -1.84
CA GLU A 78 -17.99 1.41 -2.50
C GLU A 78 -17.15 0.15 -2.28
N ILE A 79 -15.82 0.26 -2.40
CA ILE A 79 -14.90 -0.84 -2.12
C ILE A 79 -15.07 -1.32 -0.68
N LYS A 80 -15.11 -0.41 0.30
CA LYS A 80 -15.31 -0.78 1.71
C LYS A 80 -16.65 -1.49 1.91
N ALA A 81 -17.73 -0.97 1.34
CA ALA A 81 -19.06 -1.56 1.43
C ALA A 81 -19.11 -2.97 0.82
N TYR A 82 -18.38 -3.20 -0.27
CA TYR A 82 -18.29 -4.50 -0.92
C TYR A 82 -17.42 -5.51 -0.14
N LEU A 83 -16.29 -5.06 0.43
CA LEU A 83 -15.37 -5.93 1.17
C LEU A 83 -15.94 -6.41 2.51
N HIS A 84 -16.74 -5.57 3.17
CA HIS A 84 -17.31 -5.85 4.49
C HIS A 84 -18.05 -7.20 4.57
N PRO A 85 -19.09 -7.49 3.75
CA PRO A 85 -19.83 -8.75 3.82
C PRO A 85 -19.01 -9.98 3.43
N LEU A 86 -17.98 -9.83 2.57
CA LEU A 86 -17.16 -10.94 2.09
C LEU A 86 -16.05 -11.33 3.07
N THR A 87 -15.43 -10.32 3.67
CA THR A 87 -14.28 -10.52 4.55
C THR A 87 -14.69 -10.60 6.01
N GLY A 88 -15.82 -10.00 6.39
CA GLY A 88 -16.22 -9.76 7.78
C GLY A 88 -15.32 -8.75 8.50
N MET A 89 -14.58 -7.93 7.75
CA MET A 89 -13.79 -6.82 8.31
C MET A 89 -14.65 -5.57 8.38
N ASN A 90 -14.59 -4.89 9.53
CA ASN A 90 -15.34 -3.65 9.79
C ASN A 90 -14.34 -2.49 9.88
N ASP A 91 -14.81 -1.26 9.67
CA ASP A 91 -14.02 -0.04 9.90
C ASP A 91 -12.65 -0.06 9.21
N LEU A 92 -12.65 -0.41 7.91
CA LEU A 92 -11.43 -0.46 7.11
C LEU A 92 -10.84 0.95 6.95
N GLU A 93 -9.61 1.12 7.44
CA GLU A 93 -8.71 2.15 6.96
C GLU A 93 -8.16 1.72 5.60
N PHE A 94 -8.14 2.62 4.63
CA PHE A 94 -7.84 2.27 3.25
C PHE A 94 -6.64 3.07 2.76
N TYR A 95 -5.74 2.38 2.10
CA TYR A 95 -4.49 2.90 1.56
C TYR A 95 -4.38 2.48 0.10
N TYR A 96 -3.78 3.30 -0.74
CA TYR A 96 -3.51 2.93 -2.12
C TYR A 96 -2.31 3.67 -2.66
N ASP A 97 -1.63 3.04 -3.61
CA ASP A 97 -0.46 3.63 -4.21
C ASP A 97 -0.18 3.02 -5.59
N TRP A 98 0.57 3.76 -6.41
CA TRP A 98 0.80 3.45 -7.81
C TRP A 98 2.30 3.43 -8.12
N GLU A 99 2.69 2.47 -8.97
CA GLU A 99 3.99 2.46 -9.63
C GLU A 99 3.76 2.61 -11.13
N LEU A 100 3.70 3.86 -11.59
CA LEU A 100 3.33 4.18 -12.96
C LEU A 100 4.34 3.63 -13.98
N HIS A 101 5.62 3.51 -13.63
CA HIS A 101 6.63 2.94 -14.53
C HIS A 101 6.51 1.42 -14.69
N ASN A 102 6.10 0.71 -13.64
CA ASN A 102 5.85 -0.73 -13.69
C ASN A 102 4.39 -1.06 -14.07
N HIS A 103 3.58 -0.03 -14.32
CA HIS A 103 2.14 -0.12 -14.56
C HIS A 103 1.42 -0.96 -13.48
N SER A 104 1.84 -0.83 -12.23
CA SER A 104 1.29 -1.60 -11.11
C SER A 104 0.71 -0.67 -10.05
N GLY A 105 -0.06 -1.26 -9.15
CA GLY A 105 -0.69 -0.54 -8.05
C GLY A 105 -1.04 -1.47 -6.91
N ILE A 106 -1.24 -0.88 -5.73
CA ILE A 106 -1.70 -1.59 -4.54
C ILE A 106 -2.94 -0.90 -4.00
N LEU A 107 -3.89 -1.69 -3.52
CA LEU A 107 -4.93 -1.23 -2.61
C LEU A 107 -4.80 -2.05 -1.33
N VAL A 108 -4.86 -1.40 -0.17
CA VAL A 108 -4.79 -2.06 1.13
C VAL A 108 -5.95 -1.61 1.99
N GLY A 109 -6.81 -2.56 2.35
CA GLY A 109 -7.77 -2.40 3.43
C GLY A 109 -7.17 -2.94 4.71
N ARG A 110 -7.16 -2.14 5.78
CA ARG A 110 -6.72 -2.57 7.11
C ARG A 110 -7.84 -2.33 8.10
N GLN A 111 -8.28 -3.38 8.76
CA GLN A 111 -9.25 -3.27 9.85
C GLN A 111 -8.61 -2.55 11.03
N LEU A 112 -9.32 -1.55 11.57
CA LEU A 112 -8.94 -0.89 12.79
C LEU A 112 -9.23 -1.83 13.96
N GLU A 113 -8.19 -2.38 14.55
CA GLU A 113 -8.31 -3.23 15.73
C GLU A 113 -8.02 -2.43 17.01
N GLU A 114 -8.69 -2.79 18.10
CA GLU A 114 -8.24 -2.45 19.44
C GLU A 114 -6.89 -3.14 19.70
N SER A 115 -5.98 -2.41 20.35
CA SER A 115 -4.53 -2.71 20.53
C SER A 115 -4.10 -4.18 20.73
N ALA A 116 -4.93 -5.04 21.29
CA ALA A 116 -4.62 -6.44 21.61
C ALA A 116 -4.37 -7.35 20.37
N ALA A 117 -4.92 -7.03 19.20
CA ALA A 117 -4.77 -7.87 18.01
C ALA A 117 -3.53 -7.52 17.16
N LEU A 118 -2.96 -6.32 17.31
CA LEU A 118 -1.65 -5.97 16.74
C LEU A 118 -0.49 -6.68 17.45
N GLU A 119 -0.64 -7.03 18.73
CA GLU A 119 0.35 -7.86 19.45
C GLU A 119 0.42 -9.28 18.88
N GLN A 120 -0.68 -9.80 18.33
CA GLN A 120 -0.73 -11.09 17.63
C GLN A 120 -0.10 -11.04 16.23
N TRP A 121 0.26 -9.85 15.74
CA TRP A 121 0.98 -9.62 14.48
C TRP A 121 2.51 -9.61 14.62
N GLN A 122 3.03 -10.15 15.73
CA GLN A 122 4.47 -10.31 15.97
C GLN A 122 5.05 -11.62 15.41
N ASP A 123 4.64 -12.02 14.20
CA ASP A 123 5.29 -13.17 13.57
C ASP A 123 6.77 -12.86 13.31
N ARG A 124 7.63 -13.78 13.75
CA ARG A 124 9.06 -13.75 13.42
C ARG A 124 9.23 -14.40 12.05
N PHE A 125 9.73 -13.64 11.09
CA PHE A 125 10.19 -14.16 9.81
C PHE A 125 11.68 -13.83 9.63
N GLU A 126 12.36 -14.65 8.83
CA GLU A 126 13.78 -14.45 8.53
C GLU A 126 14.01 -13.10 7.86
N GLY A 127 15.00 -12.34 8.34
CA GLY A 127 15.29 -11.01 7.81
C GLY A 127 14.50 -9.85 8.42
N LYS A 128 13.52 -10.12 9.29
CA LYS A 128 12.66 -9.10 9.92
C LYS A 128 13.44 -7.94 10.55
N GLU A 129 14.42 -8.25 11.41
CA GLU A 129 15.24 -7.22 12.06
C GLU A 129 16.06 -6.38 11.06
N GLY A 130 16.53 -7.01 9.97
CA GLY A 130 17.25 -6.31 8.90
C GLY A 130 16.34 -5.37 8.14
N LEU A 131 15.14 -5.83 7.75
CA LEU A 131 14.10 -5.01 7.13
C LEU A 131 13.72 -3.83 8.02
N GLU A 132 13.34 -4.09 9.28
CA GLU A 132 12.86 -3.04 10.18
C GLU A 132 13.96 -2.01 10.47
N ARG A 133 15.22 -2.43 10.54
CA ARG A 133 16.36 -1.52 10.66
C ARG A 133 16.48 -0.57 9.46
N GLU A 134 16.34 -1.07 8.24
CA GLU A 134 16.36 -0.22 7.04
C GLU A 134 15.17 0.75 7.00
N ILE A 135 13.99 0.29 7.40
CA ILE A 135 12.80 1.14 7.51
C ILE A 135 12.97 2.23 8.57
N LEU A 136 13.56 1.90 9.72
CA LEU A 136 13.87 2.87 10.77
C LEU A 136 14.90 3.91 10.30
N ARG A 137 15.95 3.48 9.58
CA ARG A 137 16.97 4.38 9.01
C ARG A 137 16.35 5.36 8.02
N MET A 138 15.51 4.86 7.11
CA MET A 138 14.80 5.67 6.13
C MET A 138 13.83 6.65 6.83
N SER A 139 13.03 6.17 7.78
CA SER A 139 12.06 7.00 8.51
C SER A 139 12.75 8.12 9.29
N GLN A 140 13.87 7.84 9.97
CA GLN A 140 14.65 8.85 10.69
C GLN A 140 15.26 9.93 9.78
N ARG A 141 15.53 9.60 8.51
CA ARG A 141 16.12 10.55 7.55
C ARG A 141 15.09 11.53 6.98
N ILE A 142 13.87 11.06 6.75
CA ILE A 142 12.80 11.84 6.10
C ILE A 142 11.94 12.56 7.16
N GLN A 143 11.67 11.89 8.26
CA GLN A 143 10.79 12.33 9.34
C GLN A 143 11.48 12.06 10.70
N LYS A 144 10.81 11.39 11.65
CA LYS A 144 11.40 10.84 12.87
C LYS A 144 11.28 9.30 12.88
N LYS A 145 11.91 8.67 13.86
CA LYS A 145 11.66 7.24 14.12
C LYS A 145 10.18 7.04 14.47
N PRO A 146 9.48 6.08 13.83
CA PRO A 146 8.12 5.75 14.22
C PRO A 146 8.09 5.21 15.65
N GLU A 147 7.02 5.50 16.36
CA GLU A 147 6.76 4.98 17.72
C GLU A 147 6.49 3.47 17.67
N HIS A 148 5.81 3.01 16.62
CA HIS A 148 5.56 1.58 16.40
C HIS A 148 5.83 1.18 14.94
N ILE A 149 6.38 -0.01 14.78
CA ILE A 149 6.54 -0.71 13.51
C ILE A 149 6.04 -2.14 13.66
N TYR A 150 5.23 -2.58 12.70
CA TYR A 150 4.76 -3.96 12.61
C TYR A 150 5.01 -4.45 11.20
N SER A 151 5.67 -5.61 11.05
CA SER A 151 5.92 -6.21 9.74
C SER A 151 5.50 -7.68 9.72
N ARG A 152 4.88 -8.11 8.61
CA ARG A 152 4.39 -9.48 8.39
C ARG A 152 4.47 -9.86 6.92
N ILE A 153 4.90 -11.10 6.66
CA ILE A 153 4.75 -11.76 5.37
C ILE A 153 3.36 -12.39 5.33
N ILE A 154 2.44 -11.85 4.53
CA ILE A 154 1.06 -12.34 4.45
C ILE A 154 0.87 -13.47 3.44
N ASN A 155 1.83 -13.62 2.52
CA ASN A 155 1.98 -14.79 1.65
C ASN A 155 3.41 -14.80 1.05
N LYS A 156 3.76 -15.82 0.26
CA LYS A 156 5.10 -15.98 -0.35
C LYS A 156 5.61 -14.80 -1.19
N ARG A 157 4.74 -13.89 -1.62
CA ARG A 157 5.02 -12.76 -2.51
C ARG A 157 4.67 -11.40 -1.91
N THR A 158 4.13 -11.32 -0.70
CA THR A 158 3.64 -10.05 -0.16
C THR A 158 4.05 -9.88 1.28
N LEU A 159 4.79 -8.80 1.53
CA LEU A 159 5.17 -8.35 2.85
C LEU A 159 4.52 -6.99 3.10
N VAL A 160 3.89 -6.84 4.26
CA VAL A 160 3.25 -5.60 4.70
C VAL A 160 3.99 -5.07 5.91
N VAL A 161 4.27 -3.77 5.92
CA VAL A 161 4.77 -3.04 7.08
C VAL A 161 3.81 -1.92 7.41
N VAL A 162 3.43 -1.82 8.67
CA VAL A 162 2.63 -0.75 9.23
C VAL A 162 3.50 0.06 10.18
N ARG A 163 3.47 1.38 10.05
CA ARG A 163 4.15 2.29 10.98
C ARG A 163 3.15 3.26 11.60
N SER A 164 3.40 3.70 12.82
CA SER A 164 2.66 4.80 13.44
C SER A 164 3.55 5.71 14.28
N GLY A 165 3.14 6.97 14.42
CA GLY A 165 3.84 7.95 15.26
C GLY A 165 5.16 8.41 14.63
N GLY A 166 5.18 8.58 13.30
CA GLY A 166 6.38 8.91 12.53
C GLY A 166 6.48 10.38 12.13
N MET A 167 5.40 11.16 12.21
CA MET A 167 5.39 12.54 11.72
C MET A 167 5.98 13.56 12.71
N ILE A 168 6.80 14.47 12.18
CA ILE A 168 7.34 15.61 12.94
C ILE A 168 6.32 16.77 13.01
N ASP A 169 6.59 17.73 13.89
CA ASP A 169 5.67 18.85 14.13
C ASP A 169 5.47 19.75 12.90
N LEU A 170 6.51 19.94 12.08
CA LEU A 170 6.40 20.67 10.81
C LEU A 170 5.36 20.03 9.87
N SER A 171 5.40 18.70 9.73
CA SER A 171 4.44 17.96 8.89
C SER A 171 3.02 18.07 9.43
N LYS A 172 2.85 18.00 10.75
CA LYS A 172 1.54 18.19 11.40
C LYS A 172 0.99 19.59 11.15
N GLU A 173 1.85 20.61 11.13
CA GLU A 173 1.42 21.98 10.84
C GLU A 173 1.03 22.17 9.37
N LEU A 174 1.77 21.59 8.42
CA LEU A 174 1.41 21.63 7.00
C LEU A 174 0.02 21.02 6.74
N ILE A 175 -0.32 19.92 7.44
CA ILE A 175 -1.65 19.32 7.37
C ILE A 175 -2.72 20.31 7.84
N ARG A 176 -2.49 21.00 8.97
CA ARG A 176 -3.43 22.02 9.49
C ARG A 176 -3.63 23.20 8.54
N LEU A 177 -2.60 23.55 7.76
CA LEU A 177 -2.65 24.61 6.76
C LEU A 177 -3.31 24.18 5.45
N GLY A 178 -3.68 22.90 5.30
CA GLY A 178 -4.34 22.36 4.10
C GLY A 178 -3.38 21.86 3.03
N ASP A 179 -2.08 21.69 3.34
CA ASP A 179 -1.06 21.20 2.41
C ASP A 179 -0.84 19.68 2.50
N GLU A 180 -1.86 18.93 2.94
CA GLU A 180 -1.77 17.48 3.18
C GLU A 180 -1.39 16.69 1.92
N ASP A 181 -2.01 16.97 0.78
CA ASP A 181 -1.75 16.22 -0.45
C ASP A 181 -0.32 16.43 -0.96
N GLN A 182 0.18 17.67 -0.89
CA GLN A 182 1.54 18.04 -1.26
C GLN A 182 2.55 17.36 -0.33
N LEU A 183 2.26 17.35 0.97
CA LEU A 183 3.07 16.66 1.96
C LEU A 183 3.09 15.14 1.71
N ARG A 184 1.92 14.52 1.46
CA ARG A 184 1.79 13.09 1.14
C ARG A 184 2.59 12.73 -0.09
N GLN A 185 2.47 13.49 -1.17
CA GLN A 185 3.25 13.28 -2.39
C GLN A 185 4.76 13.37 -2.13
N ALA A 186 5.21 14.39 -1.39
CA ALA A 186 6.63 14.57 -1.10
C ALA A 186 7.21 13.45 -0.22
N VAL A 187 6.50 13.07 0.85
CA VAL A 187 6.91 11.97 1.73
C VAL A 187 6.92 10.65 0.98
N ASN A 188 5.84 10.29 0.28
CA ASN A 188 5.76 9.03 -0.49
C ASN A 188 6.90 8.95 -1.52
N HIS A 189 7.19 10.04 -2.22
CA HIS A 189 8.30 10.10 -3.18
C HIS A 189 9.66 9.83 -2.51
N LEU A 190 9.97 10.51 -1.41
CA LEU A 190 11.23 10.32 -0.67
C LEU A 190 11.35 8.89 -0.13
N GLU A 191 10.28 8.33 0.41
CA GLU A 191 10.28 6.97 0.97
C GLU A 191 10.51 5.94 -0.13
N LYS A 192 9.79 6.05 -1.25
CA LYS A 192 10.00 5.17 -2.41
C LYS A 192 11.43 5.27 -2.94
N MET A 193 12.02 6.45 -3.02
CA MET A 193 13.42 6.59 -3.45
C MET A 193 14.42 5.84 -2.56
N HIS A 194 14.13 5.72 -1.26
CA HIS A 194 14.99 5.00 -0.32
C HIS A 194 14.71 3.49 -0.23
N LEU A 195 13.49 3.08 -0.59
CA LEU A 195 13.08 1.68 -0.55
C LEU A 195 13.31 0.96 -1.87
N ARG A 196 13.11 1.63 -3.01
CA ARG A 196 13.39 1.09 -4.34
C ARG A 196 14.88 0.74 -4.43
N ASP A 197 15.17 -0.46 -4.93
CA ASP A 197 16.52 -1.00 -5.12
C ASP A 197 17.39 -1.03 -3.85
N ASN A 198 16.78 -1.01 -2.66
CA ASN A 198 17.51 -1.14 -1.42
C ASN A 198 18.02 -2.58 -1.23
N ARG A 199 19.26 -2.80 -1.66
CA ARG A 199 19.95 -4.10 -1.58
C ARG A 199 20.06 -4.65 -0.17
N ALA A 200 20.10 -3.80 0.86
CA ALA A 200 20.16 -4.27 2.24
C ALA A 200 18.83 -4.94 2.66
N ILE A 201 17.69 -4.43 2.17
CA ILE A 201 16.39 -5.08 2.37
C ILE A 201 16.34 -6.42 1.62
N GLU A 202 16.76 -6.45 0.35
CA GLU A 202 16.79 -7.70 -0.44
C GLU A 202 17.70 -8.76 0.19
N GLN A 203 18.86 -8.35 0.70
CA GLN A 203 19.79 -9.23 1.43
C GLN A 203 19.20 -9.74 2.73
N ALA A 204 18.52 -8.88 3.49
CA ALA A 204 17.87 -9.30 4.73
C ALA A 204 16.79 -10.34 4.47
N LEU A 205 15.97 -10.16 3.44
CA LEU A 205 14.85 -11.04 3.09
C LEU A 205 15.24 -12.26 2.22
N ASP A 206 16.51 -12.38 1.82
CA ASP A 206 17.01 -13.32 0.81
C ASP A 206 16.14 -13.45 -0.46
N THR A 207 15.55 -12.34 -0.91
CA THR A 207 14.62 -12.33 -2.05
C THR A 207 14.67 -11.00 -2.78
N LYS A 208 14.27 -11.01 -4.06
CA LYS A 208 14.19 -9.81 -4.87
C LYS A 208 12.88 -9.07 -4.62
N ILE A 209 12.94 -7.74 -4.64
CA ILE A 209 11.75 -6.89 -4.57
C ILE A 209 11.35 -6.52 -6.00
N MET A 210 10.11 -6.85 -6.39
CA MET A 210 9.56 -6.48 -7.70
C MET A 210 8.93 -5.10 -7.70
N ASP A 211 8.19 -4.77 -6.65
CA ASP A 211 7.51 -3.49 -6.47
C ASP A 211 7.53 -3.12 -4.99
N VAL A 212 7.53 -1.82 -4.72
CA VAL A 212 7.34 -1.25 -3.39
C VAL A 212 6.32 -0.13 -3.45
N PHE A 213 5.39 -0.15 -2.51
CA PHE A 213 4.30 0.81 -2.40
C PHE A 213 4.31 1.44 -1.02
N VAL A 214 3.98 2.72 -0.95
CA VAL A 214 3.94 3.47 0.30
C VAL A 214 2.78 4.44 0.28
N ASP A 215 1.95 4.40 1.32
CA ASP A 215 0.87 5.36 1.50
C ASP A 215 0.65 5.69 2.98
N TRP A 216 0.06 6.86 3.22
CA TRP A 216 -0.10 7.46 4.54
C TRP A 216 -1.55 7.87 4.78
N ASN A 217 -2.02 7.57 5.99
CA ASN A 217 -3.11 8.30 6.60
C ASN A 217 -2.50 9.41 7.47
N MET A 218 -2.47 10.63 6.93
CA MET A 218 -1.81 11.77 7.57
C MET A 218 -2.56 12.25 8.81
N GLU A 219 -3.89 12.20 8.84
CA GLU A 219 -4.65 12.56 10.04
C GLU A 219 -4.34 11.65 11.25
N ARG A 220 -4.00 10.38 10.98
CA ARG A 220 -3.81 9.36 12.03
C ARG A 220 -2.36 9.05 12.35
N ASP A 221 -1.41 9.70 11.69
CA ASP A 221 0.03 9.41 11.82
C ASP A 221 0.32 7.91 11.64
N LYS A 222 -0.22 7.35 10.54
CA LYS A 222 -0.09 5.94 10.17
C LYS A 222 0.31 5.80 8.72
N SER A 223 1.14 4.81 8.43
CA SER A 223 1.48 4.45 7.05
C SER A 223 1.53 2.94 6.85
N VAL A 224 1.35 2.57 5.59
CA VAL A 224 1.51 1.20 5.11
C VAL A 224 2.56 1.18 4.02
N ILE A 225 3.51 0.27 4.14
CA ILE A 225 4.46 -0.10 3.09
C ILE A 225 4.13 -1.52 2.65
N VAL A 226 4.05 -1.75 1.35
CA VAL A 226 3.88 -3.10 0.80
C VAL A 226 5.04 -3.42 -0.13
N PHE A 227 5.72 -4.54 0.13
CA PHE A 227 6.73 -5.10 -0.76
C PHE A 227 6.14 -6.29 -1.50
N ILE A 228 6.26 -6.29 -2.82
CA ILE A 228 5.98 -7.44 -3.66
C ILE A 228 7.29 -8.20 -3.90
N LEU A 229 7.38 -9.41 -3.37
CA LEU A 229 8.57 -10.24 -3.37
C LEU A 229 8.57 -11.19 -4.58
N ASN A 230 9.76 -11.50 -5.10
CA ASN A 230 9.98 -12.53 -6.10
C ASN A 230 10.74 -13.72 -5.47
N PRO A 231 10.03 -14.64 -4.77
CA PRO A 231 10.67 -15.81 -4.18
C PRO A 231 11.40 -16.62 -5.26
N LYS A 232 12.59 -17.12 -4.92
CA LYS A 232 13.41 -17.97 -5.78
C LYS A 232 12.70 -19.28 -6.15
#